data_AF-A1ZAF4-F1
#
_entry.id   AF-A1ZAF4-F1
#
_cell.length_a   1.000
_cell.length_b   1.000
_cell.length_c   1.000
_cell.angle_alpha   90.00
_cell.angle_beta   90.00
_cell.angle_gamma   90.00
#
_symmetry.space_group_name_H-M   'P 1'
#
loop_
_entity.id
_entity.type
_entity.pdbx_description
1 polymer ?
#
loop_
_entity_poly.entity_id
_entity_poly.type
_entity_poly.pdbx_seq_one_letter_code
_entity_poly.pdbx_strand_id
1 'polypeptide(L)'
;MIMLEATLQPGYVPVGITPILNWTEPPSLKHCDEDYLIVVLALSICTQFLLMTYVAFAVMQPCSMRRKQLIEGQQKTFASFIFRRLLFQLDEALHPSVEAVRLDSCLRSGEKLIQAIQLFRRDALKVLQPVQNISSAMASDLYYVLDEEENELNFNGYGSSHSKVEVTEELLVYLLYPERKVSEKK
;
A
#
# COMPACT_ATOMS: atom_id res chain seq x y z
N MET A 1 -4.88 6.68 55.77
CA MET A 1 -4.12 6.13 54.63
C MET A 1 -2.67 6.55 54.86
N ILE A 2 -1.74 5.60 54.76
CA ILE A 2 -0.45 5.49 55.46
C ILE A 2 0.35 6.81 55.58
N MET A 3 0.66 7.13 56.85
CA MET A 3 1.68 8.08 57.34
C MET A 3 3.00 7.92 56.59
N LEU A 4 3.40 8.95 55.84
CA LEU A 4 4.76 9.12 55.30
C LEU A 4 5.40 10.39 55.89
N GLU A 5 5.15 10.62 57.18
CA GLU A 5 5.62 11.78 57.94
C GLU A 5 6.90 11.46 58.75
N ALA A 6 7.70 10.48 58.31
CA ALA A 6 8.78 9.94 59.12
C ALA A 6 10.07 9.70 58.35
N THR A 7 10.60 10.70 57.63
CA THR A 7 12.04 10.78 57.34
C THR A 7 12.42 12.20 56.96
N LEU A 8 12.74 13.04 57.95
CA LEU A 8 13.78 14.07 57.88
C LEU A 8 13.90 14.69 59.28
N GLN A 9 14.23 13.85 60.27
CA GLN A 9 14.78 14.37 61.51
C GLN A 9 16.08 15.12 61.19
N PRO A 10 16.26 16.34 61.70
CA PRO A 10 17.45 17.13 61.44
C PRO A 10 18.65 16.43 62.07
N GLY A 11 19.63 16.15 61.22
CA GLY A 11 20.84 15.43 61.56
C GLY A 11 21.50 15.99 62.82
N TYR A 12 21.62 15.11 63.81
CA TYR A 12 22.52 15.22 64.93
C TYR A 12 23.94 15.49 64.39
N VAL A 13 24.50 16.67 64.63
CA VAL A 13 25.88 17.00 64.22
C VAL A 13 26.81 16.66 65.39
N PRO A 14 27.61 15.59 65.33
CA PRO A 14 28.59 15.30 66.36
C PRO A 14 29.73 16.32 66.33
N VAL A 15 30.08 16.81 67.52
CA VAL A 15 31.14 17.79 67.81
C VAL A 15 32.48 17.27 67.29
N GLY A 16 33.10 17.97 66.36
CA GLY A 16 34.51 17.77 65.98
C GLY A 16 34.80 17.41 64.52
N ILE A 17 33.78 17.22 63.68
CA ILE A 17 33.98 17.06 62.24
C ILE A 17 33.47 18.32 61.56
N THR A 18 34.39 19.10 60.96
CA THR A 18 34.03 20.24 60.11
C THR A 18 33.10 19.77 58.99
N PRO A 19 31.84 20.22 58.95
CA PRO A 19 30.95 19.86 57.85
C PRO A 19 31.53 20.43 56.56
N ILE A 20 31.83 19.55 55.60
CA ILE A 20 32.35 19.91 54.26
C ILE A 20 31.35 20.77 53.47
N LEU A 21 30.13 20.95 53.97
CA LEU A 21 29.13 21.84 53.39
C LEU A 21 28.80 22.98 54.36
N ASN A 22 29.44 24.12 54.13
CA ASN A 22 29.09 25.39 54.75
C ASN A 22 27.83 25.93 54.07
N TRP A 23 26.65 25.63 54.61
CA TRP A 23 25.36 26.10 54.09
C TRP A 23 25.16 27.64 54.18
N THR A 24 26.12 28.35 54.79
CA THR A 24 26.03 29.79 55.08
C THR A 24 26.53 30.67 53.94
N GLU A 25 27.28 30.12 52.97
CA GLU A 25 27.57 30.84 51.74
C GLU A 25 26.47 30.50 50.73
N PRO A 26 25.67 31.47 50.25
CA PRO A 26 24.82 31.22 49.11
C PRO A 26 25.77 30.88 47.96
N PRO A 27 25.81 29.62 47.47
CA PRO A 27 26.59 29.38 46.27
C PRO A 27 26.08 30.36 45.22
N SER A 28 26.97 30.81 44.35
CA SER A 28 26.70 31.59 43.13
C SER A 28 25.79 30.85 42.12
N LEU A 29 24.95 29.96 42.63
CA LEU A 29 23.89 29.15 42.06
C LEU A 29 22.95 29.95 41.17
N LYS A 30 22.80 31.27 41.38
CA LYS A 30 21.86 32.08 40.60
C LYS A 30 22.19 32.07 39.11
N HIS A 31 23.46 31.97 38.72
CA HIS A 31 23.85 31.84 37.31
C HIS A 31 23.74 30.40 36.81
N CYS A 32 24.02 29.42 37.69
CA CYS A 32 23.88 27.99 37.37
C CYS A 32 22.41 27.56 37.20
N ASP A 33 21.48 28.20 37.91
CA ASP A 33 20.04 27.96 37.82
C ASP A 33 19.50 28.40 36.45
N GLU A 34 19.97 29.54 35.94
CA GLU A 34 19.58 30.05 34.61
C GLU A 34 20.07 29.12 33.50
N ASP A 35 21.35 28.71 33.54
CA ASP A 35 21.91 27.78 32.55
C ASP A 35 21.21 26.41 32.60
N TYR A 36 20.95 25.88 33.80
CA TYR A 36 20.24 24.61 33.96
C TYR A 36 18.79 24.71 33.45
N LEU A 37 18.09 25.81 33.76
CA LEU A 37 16.74 26.07 33.27
C LEU A 37 16.70 26.13 31.74
N ILE A 38 17.68 26.79 31.10
CA ILE A 38 17.78 26.86 29.63
C ILE A 38 18.01 25.46 29.04
N VAL A 39 18.89 24.65 29.64
CA VAL A 39 19.15 23.27 29.18
C VAL A 39 17.89 22.40 29.30
N VAL A 40 17.17 22.47 30.43
CA VAL A 40 15.92 21.72 30.62
C VAL A 40 14.85 22.17 29.63
N LEU A 41 14.72 23.48 29.39
CA LEU A 41 13.79 24.02 28.40
C LEU A 41 14.15 23.54 26.98
N ALA A 42 15.43 23.58 26.61
CA ALA A 42 15.92 23.10 25.33
C ALA A 42 15.66 21.60 25.15
N LEU A 43 15.92 20.77 26.18
CA LEU A 43 15.61 19.34 26.17
C LEU A 43 14.11 19.08 26.06
N SER A 44 13.27 19.88 26.75
CA SER A 44 11.81 19.81 26.64
C SER A 44 11.35 20.13 25.22
N ILE A 45 11.86 21.20 24.61
CA ILE A 45 11.51 21.58 23.23
C ILE A 45 11.98 20.50 22.24
N CYS A 46 13.20 19.98 22.40
CA CYS A 46 13.73 18.91 21.57
C CYS A 46 12.90 17.63 21.68
N THR A 47 12.54 17.20 22.88
CA THR A 47 11.70 16.00 23.08
C THR A 47 10.30 16.20 22.53
N GLN A 48 9.69 17.37 22.72
CA GLN A 48 8.40 17.71 22.11
C GLN A 48 8.47 17.69 20.57
N PHE A 49 9.54 18.22 19.98
CA PHE A 49 9.75 18.19 18.53
C PHE A 49 9.92 16.75 18.01
N LEU A 50 10.69 15.92 18.70
CA LEU A 50 10.83 14.48 18.38
C LEU A 50 9.50 13.74 18.50
N LEU A 51 8.69 14.04 19.52
CA LEU A 51 7.37 13.46 19.68
C LEU A 51 6.43 13.91 18.56
N MET A 52 6.42 15.20 18.23
CA MET A 52 5.62 15.75 17.14
C MET A 52 6.01 15.16 15.79
N THR A 53 7.31 15.01 15.50
CA THR A 53 7.78 14.37 14.26
C THR A 53 7.47 12.87 14.22
N TYR A 54 7.55 12.16 15.34
CA TYR A 54 7.15 10.76 15.42
C TYR A 54 5.64 10.56 15.23
N VAL A 55 4.82 11.36 15.90
CA VAL A 55 3.36 11.36 15.72
C VAL A 55 3.02 11.76 14.29
N ALA A 56 3.69 12.79 13.76
CA ALA A 56 3.55 13.14 12.36
C ALA A 56 3.94 11.98 11.47
N PHE A 57 5.00 11.21 11.71
CA PHE A 57 5.35 10.04 10.89
C PHE A 57 4.32 8.90 11.03
N ALA A 58 3.85 8.62 12.25
CA ALA A 58 2.84 7.61 12.52
C ALA A 58 1.48 7.96 11.89
N VAL A 59 1.08 9.23 11.96
CA VAL A 59 -0.14 9.74 11.33
C VAL A 59 0.07 9.92 9.84
N MET A 60 1.26 10.38 9.41
CA MET A 60 1.76 10.52 8.02
C MET A 60 2.16 9.16 7.41
N GLN A 61 1.56 8.08 7.90
CA GLN A 61 1.33 6.88 7.12
C GLN A 61 0.20 7.00 6.06
N PRO A 62 -0.45 8.15 5.67
CA PRO A 62 -1.45 8.16 4.63
C PRO A 62 -0.78 7.98 3.27
N CYS A 63 0.54 7.99 3.18
CA CYS A 63 1.24 7.42 2.04
C CYS A 63 0.77 5.99 1.79
N SER A 64 0.48 5.18 2.82
CA SER A 64 -0.13 3.85 2.65
C SER A 64 -1.56 3.92 2.13
N MET A 65 -2.41 4.81 2.65
CA MET A 65 -3.81 4.95 2.23
C MET A 65 -3.93 5.52 0.81
N ARG A 66 -3.22 6.61 0.52
CA ARG A 66 -3.15 7.20 -0.83
C ARG A 66 -2.58 6.20 -1.82
N ARG A 67 -1.56 5.44 -1.44
CA ARG A 67 -1.00 4.38 -2.27
C ARG A 67 -1.97 3.22 -2.47
N LYS A 68 -2.73 2.84 -1.45
CA LYS A 68 -3.81 1.85 -1.56
C LYS A 68 -4.87 2.30 -2.56
N GLN A 69 -5.32 3.55 -2.47
CA GLN A 69 -6.26 4.14 -3.43
C GLN A 69 -5.71 4.16 -4.87
N LEU A 70 -4.42 4.47 -5.04
CA LEU A 70 -3.76 4.42 -6.34
C LEU A 70 -3.69 2.99 -6.89
N ILE A 71 -3.33 2.02 -6.05
CA ILE A 71 -3.29 0.59 -6.43
C ILE A 71 -4.69 0.10 -6.81
N GLU A 72 -5.72 0.43 -6.04
CA GLU A 72 -7.12 0.09 -6.37
C GLU A 72 -7.56 0.72 -7.70
N GLY A 73 -7.15 1.97 -7.96
CA GLY A 73 -7.40 2.63 -9.25
C GLY A 73 -6.69 1.93 -10.41
N GLN A 74 -5.41 1.60 -10.25
CA GLN A 74 -4.63 0.86 -11.25
C GLN A 74 -5.18 -0.53 -11.49
N GLN A 75 -5.60 -1.24 -10.43
CA GLN A 75 -6.22 -2.56 -10.51
C GLN A 75 -7.50 -2.52 -11.36
N LYS A 76 -8.35 -1.50 -11.21
CA LYS A 76 -9.55 -1.32 -12.04
C LYS A 76 -9.23 -1.07 -13.51
N THR A 77 -8.25 -0.19 -13.77
CA THR A 77 -7.79 0.08 -15.15
C THR A 77 -7.22 -1.18 -15.80
N PHE A 78 -6.40 -1.93 -15.05
CA PHE A 78 -5.81 -3.18 -15.52
C PHE A 78 -6.89 -4.26 -15.75
N ALA A 79 -7.89 -4.36 -14.88
CA ALA A 79 -9.03 -5.27 -15.06
C ALA A 79 -9.80 -4.97 -16.36
N SER A 80 -10.06 -3.68 -16.63
CA SER A 80 -10.68 -3.25 -17.88
C SER A 80 -9.79 -3.57 -19.09
N PHE A 81 -8.48 -3.34 -18.98
CA PHE A 81 -7.51 -3.67 -20.02
C PHE A 81 -7.48 -5.17 -20.36
N ILE A 82 -7.36 -6.06 -19.38
CA ILE A 82 -7.29 -7.52 -19.64
C ILE A 82 -8.56 -8.05 -20.30
N PHE A 83 -9.72 -7.49 -19.95
CA PHE A 83 -11.00 -7.86 -20.58
C PHE A 83 -11.07 -7.40 -22.03
N ARG A 84 -10.66 -6.15 -22.32
CA ARG A 84 -10.61 -5.62 -23.69
C ARG A 84 -9.61 -6.38 -24.56
N ARG A 85 -8.45 -6.71 -23.99
CA ARG A 85 -7.45 -7.59 -24.63
C ARG A 85 -8.01 -8.97 -24.94
N LEU A 86 -8.75 -9.57 -24.01
CA LEU A 86 -9.42 -10.84 -24.26
C LEU A 86 -10.39 -10.71 -25.44
N LEU A 87 -11.28 -9.71 -25.45
CA LEU A 87 -12.23 -9.51 -26.54
C LEU A 87 -11.53 -9.36 -27.89
N PHE A 88 -10.49 -8.55 -27.96
CA PHE A 88 -9.68 -8.37 -29.17
C PHE A 88 -9.10 -9.69 -29.67
N GLN A 89 -8.48 -10.49 -28.78
CA GLN A 89 -7.87 -11.77 -29.14
C GLN A 89 -8.92 -12.83 -29.55
N LEU A 90 -10.08 -12.83 -28.89
CA LEU A 90 -11.20 -13.70 -29.27
C LEU A 90 -11.71 -13.33 -30.67
N ASP A 91 -11.86 -12.04 -30.95
CA ASP A 91 -12.32 -11.54 -32.23
C ASP A 91 -11.34 -11.87 -33.36
N GLU A 92 -10.04 -11.68 -33.12
CA GLU A 92 -8.98 -12.05 -34.07
C GLU A 92 -8.95 -13.57 -34.32
N ALA A 93 -9.16 -14.39 -33.28
CA ALA A 93 -9.20 -15.84 -33.42
C ALA A 93 -10.44 -16.33 -34.19
N LEU A 94 -11.58 -15.65 -34.04
CA LEU A 94 -12.85 -16.01 -34.68
C LEU A 94 -12.99 -15.56 -36.13
N HIS A 95 -12.09 -14.69 -36.61
CA HIS A 95 -12.00 -14.25 -38.01
C HIS A 95 -10.86 -14.97 -38.76
N PRO A 96 -11.01 -16.26 -39.13
CA PRO A 96 -9.98 -16.94 -39.92
C PRO A 96 -9.84 -16.29 -41.30
N SER A 97 -8.59 -16.15 -41.78
CA SER A 97 -8.35 -15.70 -43.15
C SER A 97 -9.00 -16.67 -44.14
N VAL A 98 -9.74 -16.12 -45.11
CA VAL A 98 -10.56 -16.85 -46.09
C VAL A 98 -9.73 -17.85 -46.93
N GLU A 99 -8.42 -17.71 -46.94
CA GLU A 99 -7.50 -18.39 -47.85
C GLU A 99 -6.83 -19.65 -47.27
N ALA A 100 -6.98 -19.92 -45.97
CA ALA A 100 -6.38 -21.10 -45.35
C ALA A 100 -7.29 -22.34 -45.47
N VAL A 101 -6.66 -23.51 -45.74
CA VAL A 101 -7.33 -24.83 -45.75
C VAL A 101 -8.17 -24.97 -44.47
N ARG A 102 -9.48 -25.17 -44.62
CA ARG A 102 -10.49 -24.99 -43.56
C ARG A 102 -10.19 -25.71 -42.24
N LEU A 103 -9.56 -26.88 -42.29
CA LEU A 103 -9.22 -27.65 -41.09
C LEU A 103 -8.03 -27.03 -40.35
N ASP A 104 -6.96 -26.68 -41.07
CA ASP A 104 -5.77 -26.07 -40.49
C ASP A 104 -6.07 -24.69 -39.91
N SER A 105 -6.93 -23.91 -40.56
CA SER A 105 -7.38 -22.61 -40.03
C SER A 105 -8.22 -22.76 -38.76
N CYS A 106 -9.07 -23.79 -38.68
CA CYS A 106 -9.84 -24.12 -37.48
C CYS A 106 -8.93 -24.53 -36.31
N LEU A 107 -7.92 -25.38 -36.56
CA LEU A 107 -6.98 -25.79 -35.51
C LEU A 107 -6.13 -24.61 -35.02
N ARG A 108 -5.63 -23.77 -35.93
CA ARG A 108 -4.83 -22.58 -35.57
C ARG A 108 -5.66 -21.52 -34.84
N SER A 109 -6.90 -21.27 -35.26
CA SER A 109 -7.80 -20.37 -34.53
C SER A 109 -8.14 -20.92 -33.14
N GLY A 110 -8.37 -22.24 -33.02
CA GLY A 110 -8.53 -22.90 -31.73
C GLY A 110 -7.31 -22.75 -30.81
N GLU A 111 -6.09 -22.86 -31.35
CA GLU A 111 -4.87 -22.64 -30.58
C GLU A 111 -4.74 -21.19 -30.10
N LYS A 112 -4.98 -20.20 -30.99
CA LYS A 112 -5.00 -18.78 -30.63
C LYS A 112 -6.02 -18.49 -29.53
N LEU A 113 -7.22 -19.07 -29.64
CA LEU A 113 -8.29 -18.95 -28.65
C LEU A 113 -7.85 -19.47 -27.29
N ILE A 114 -7.25 -20.66 -27.24
CA ILE A 114 -6.77 -21.26 -25.98
C ILE A 114 -5.66 -20.41 -25.37
N GLN A 115 -4.71 -19.92 -26.17
CA GLN A 115 -3.63 -19.05 -25.70
C GLN A 115 -4.18 -17.74 -25.12
N ALA A 116 -5.16 -17.11 -25.79
CA ALA A 116 -5.82 -15.91 -25.32
C ALA A 116 -6.51 -16.12 -23.96
N ILE A 117 -7.25 -17.22 -23.81
CA ILE A 117 -7.90 -17.59 -22.55
C ILE A 117 -6.88 -17.87 -21.44
N GLN A 118 -5.77 -18.54 -21.75
CA GLN A 118 -4.71 -18.81 -20.78
C GLN A 118 -4.01 -17.53 -20.29
N LEU A 119 -3.73 -16.60 -21.21
CA LEU A 119 -3.18 -15.28 -20.88
C LEU A 119 -4.16 -14.49 -20.01
N PHE A 120 -5.42 -14.41 -20.41
CA PHE A 120 -6.47 -13.79 -19.61
C PHE A 120 -6.58 -14.42 -18.22
N ARG A 121 -6.56 -15.75 -18.13
CA ARG A 121 -6.64 -16.45 -16.83
C ARG A 121 -5.47 -16.11 -15.93
N ARG A 122 -4.25 -16.12 -16.48
CA ARG A 122 -3.03 -15.72 -15.75
C ARG A 122 -3.16 -14.31 -15.20
N ASP A 123 -3.63 -13.37 -16.02
CA ASP A 123 -3.66 -11.96 -15.66
C ASP A 123 -4.87 -11.60 -14.77
N ALA A 124 -6.02 -12.23 -14.97
CA ALA A 124 -7.18 -12.11 -14.08
C ALA A 124 -6.90 -12.66 -12.67
N LEU A 125 -6.11 -13.74 -12.56
CA LEU A 125 -5.68 -14.26 -11.26
C LEU A 125 -4.81 -13.25 -10.49
N LYS A 126 -4.00 -12.43 -11.16
CA LYS A 126 -3.24 -11.35 -10.51
C LYS A 126 -4.15 -10.30 -9.89
N VAL A 127 -5.27 -9.99 -10.55
CA VAL A 127 -6.27 -9.02 -10.07
C VAL A 127 -7.06 -9.56 -8.89
N LEU A 128 -7.47 -10.83 -8.94
CA LEU A 128 -8.31 -11.44 -7.90
C LEU A 128 -7.54 -11.88 -6.66
N GLN A 129 -6.25 -12.17 -6.81
CA GLN A 129 -5.35 -12.47 -5.71
C GLN A 129 -4.26 -11.41 -5.67
N PRO A 130 -4.55 -10.21 -5.13
CA PRO A 130 -3.49 -9.27 -4.81
C PRO A 130 -2.57 -10.00 -3.84
N VAL A 131 -1.37 -10.36 -4.30
CA VAL A 131 -0.40 -11.10 -3.49
C VAL A 131 -0.22 -10.29 -2.21
N GLN A 132 -0.76 -10.81 -1.09
CA GLN A 132 -0.80 -10.12 0.20
C GLN A 132 0.60 -9.73 0.72
N ASN A 133 1.66 -10.16 0.03
CA ASN A 133 3.06 -10.06 0.42
C ASN A 133 3.94 -9.26 -0.55
N ILE A 134 3.41 -8.65 -1.62
CA ILE A 134 4.24 -7.78 -2.43
C ILE A 134 4.45 -6.49 -1.65
N SER A 135 5.70 -6.25 -1.21
CA SER A 135 6.18 -4.93 -0.82
C SER A 135 5.59 -3.94 -1.81
N SER A 136 4.81 -2.99 -1.31
CA SER A 136 3.96 -2.11 -2.11
C SER A 136 4.71 -1.42 -3.28
N ALA A 137 6.05 -1.41 -3.25
CA ALA A 137 6.94 -1.07 -4.37
C ALA A 137 6.70 -1.87 -5.64
N MET A 138 6.56 -3.20 -5.59
CA MET A 138 6.40 -4.00 -6.82
C MET A 138 4.93 -4.13 -7.24
N ALA A 139 3.99 -3.63 -6.43
CA ALA A 139 2.56 -3.67 -6.77
C ALA A 139 2.22 -2.71 -7.92
N SER A 140 2.94 -1.58 -8.07
CA SER A 140 2.76 -0.69 -9.23
C SER A 140 3.11 -1.38 -10.53
N ASP A 141 4.15 -2.21 -10.51
CA ASP A 141 4.65 -2.89 -11.71
C ASP A 141 3.72 -4.05 -12.12
N LEU A 142 2.98 -4.62 -11.16
CA LEU A 142 2.06 -5.73 -11.41
C LEU A 142 0.84 -5.31 -12.25
N TYR A 143 0.36 -4.09 -12.07
CA TYR A 143 -0.83 -3.54 -12.74
C TYR A 143 -0.49 -2.51 -13.82
N TYR A 144 0.79 -2.38 -14.16
CA TYR A 144 1.23 -1.45 -15.18
C TYR A 144 0.85 -1.96 -16.56
N VAL A 145 0.16 -1.12 -17.33
CA VAL A 145 -0.18 -1.35 -18.74
C VAL A 145 0.72 -0.44 -19.56
N LEU A 146 1.38 -1.01 -20.57
CA LEU A 146 2.19 -0.23 -21.50
C LEU A 146 1.30 0.63 -22.40
N ASP A 147 1.71 1.87 -22.65
CA ASP A 147 0.97 2.79 -23.53
C ASP A 147 0.86 2.21 -24.95
N GLU A 148 1.87 1.45 -25.39
CA GLU A 148 1.86 0.75 -26.67
C GLU A 148 0.74 -0.29 -26.77
N GLU A 149 0.52 -1.09 -25.71
CA GLU A 149 -0.55 -2.10 -25.67
C GLU A 149 -1.94 -1.44 -25.64
N GLU A 150 -2.10 -0.33 -24.91
CA GLU A 150 -3.36 0.42 -24.89
C GLU A 150 -3.63 1.09 -26.26
N ASN A 151 -2.60 1.60 -26.92
CA ASN A 151 -2.71 2.18 -28.27
C ASN A 151 -3.08 1.14 -29.32
N GLU A 152 -2.56 -0.08 -29.23
CA GLU A 152 -2.94 -1.19 -30.10
C GLU A 152 -4.43 -1.52 -29.94
N LEU A 153 -4.94 -1.62 -28.72
CA LEU A 153 -6.37 -1.84 -28.48
C LEU A 153 -7.23 -0.67 -28.98
N ASN A 154 -6.78 0.57 -28.77
CA ASN A 154 -7.47 1.76 -29.28
C ASN A 154 -7.57 1.75 -30.81
N PHE A 155 -6.48 1.42 -31.51
CA PHE A 155 -6.45 1.35 -32.97
C PHE A 155 -7.42 0.29 -33.52
N ASN A 156 -7.55 -0.84 -32.82
CA ASN A 156 -8.45 -1.93 -33.20
C ASN A 156 -9.91 -1.73 -32.74
N GLY A 157 -10.26 -0.56 -32.18
CA GLY A 157 -11.62 -0.24 -31.74
C GLY A 157 -12.00 -0.78 -30.35
N TYR A 158 -11.05 -1.35 -29.61
CA TYR A 158 -11.19 -1.86 -28.25
C TYR A 158 -10.69 -0.86 -27.19
N GLY A 159 -10.72 0.42 -27.52
CA GLY A 159 -10.29 1.49 -26.62
C GLY A 159 -11.21 1.71 -25.42
N SER A 160 -10.69 2.40 -24.40
CA SER A 160 -11.43 2.69 -23.17
C SER A 160 -12.70 3.52 -23.40
N SER A 161 -12.72 4.35 -24.45
CA SER A 161 -13.88 5.10 -24.92
C SER A 161 -14.96 4.23 -25.57
N HIS A 162 -14.60 3.05 -26.07
CA HIS A 162 -15.49 2.21 -26.89
C HIS A 162 -16.23 1.15 -26.08
N SER A 163 -15.60 0.58 -25.03
CA SER A 163 -16.27 -0.37 -24.14
C SER A 163 -16.70 0.29 -22.83
N LYS A 164 -18.00 0.58 -22.68
CA LYS A 164 -18.59 1.04 -21.40
C LYS A 164 -18.74 -0.07 -20.35
N VAL A 165 -18.06 -1.21 -20.53
CA VAL A 165 -18.18 -2.35 -19.62
C VAL A 165 -17.35 -2.08 -18.39
N GLU A 166 -18.01 -1.90 -17.25
CA GLU A 166 -17.35 -1.90 -15.96
C GLU A 166 -16.93 -3.32 -15.62
N VAL A 167 -15.63 -3.57 -15.62
CA VAL A 167 -15.08 -4.89 -15.26
C VAL A 167 -14.94 -4.96 -13.76
N THR A 168 -15.93 -5.58 -13.11
CA THR A 168 -15.90 -5.87 -11.68
C THR A 168 -15.13 -7.16 -11.40
N GLU A 169 -14.65 -7.32 -10.16
CA GLU A 169 -14.04 -8.58 -9.71
C GLU A 169 -14.99 -9.78 -9.88
N GLU A 170 -16.29 -9.57 -9.67
CA GLU A 170 -17.33 -10.58 -9.89
C GLU A 170 -17.39 -11.05 -11.34
N LEU A 171 -17.27 -10.12 -12.31
CA LEU A 171 -17.24 -10.47 -13.73
C LEU A 171 -16.00 -11.31 -14.06
N LEU A 172 -14.83 -10.96 -13.51
CA LEU A 172 -13.61 -11.76 -13.68
C LEU A 172 -13.75 -13.16 -13.09
N VAL A 173 -14.31 -13.28 -11.87
CA VAL A 173 -14.58 -14.59 -11.26
C VAL A 173 -15.54 -15.41 -12.11
N TYR A 174 -16.58 -14.79 -12.67
CA TYR A 174 -17.53 -15.46 -13.56
C TYR A 174 -16.86 -15.98 -14.83
N LEU A 175 -16.01 -15.17 -15.47
CA LEU A 175 -15.27 -15.58 -16.67
C LEU A 175 -14.27 -16.71 -16.39
N LEU A 176 -13.69 -16.75 -15.19
CA LEU A 176 -12.75 -17.80 -14.77
C LEU A 176 -13.44 -19.09 -14.34
N TYR A 177 -14.61 -19.00 -13.71
CA TYR A 177 -15.34 -20.12 -13.12
C TYR A 177 -16.83 -20.07 -13.47
N PRO A 178 -17.20 -20.24 -14.75
CA PRO A 178 -18.59 -20.14 -15.19
C PRO A 178 -19.52 -21.14 -14.48
N GLU A 179 -18.98 -22.28 -14.05
CA GLU A 179 -19.70 -23.34 -13.34
C GLU A 179 -20.29 -22.88 -11.99
N ARG A 180 -19.64 -21.93 -11.30
CA ARG A 180 -20.02 -21.51 -9.94
C ARG A 180 -21.41 -20.85 -9.88
N LYS A 181 -21.88 -20.22 -10.95
CA LYS A 181 -23.19 -19.54 -11.00
C LYS A 181 -24.33 -20.40 -11.56
N VAL A 182 -24.03 -21.45 -12.33
CA VAL A 182 -25.06 -22.40 -12.79
C VAL A 182 -25.66 -23.16 -11.60
N SER A 183 -24.87 -23.40 -10.55
CA SER A 183 -25.33 -24.07 -9.33
C SER A 183 -26.25 -23.21 -8.45
N GLU A 184 -26.24 -21.88 -8.56
CA GLU A 184 -27.15 -21.02 -7.77
C GLU A 184 -28.56 -20.94 -8.36
N LYS A 185 -28.76 -21.37 -9.62
CA LYS A 185 -30.06 -21.36 -10.30
C LYS A 185 -30.84 -22.68 -10.20
N LYS A 186 -30.40 -23.63 -9.36
CA LYS A 186 -31.07 -24.91 -9.17
C LYS A 186 -31.49 -25.08 -7.71
#